data_AF-A0A935WBG3-F1
#
_entry.id   AF-A0A935WBG3-F1
#
_cell.length_a   1.000
_cell.length_b   1.000
_cell.length_c   1.000
_cell.angle_alpha   90.00
_cell.angle_beta   90.00
_cell.angle_gamma   90.00
#
_symmetry.space_group_name_H-M   'P 1'
#
loop_
_entity.id
_entity.type
_entity.pdbx_description
1 polymer ?
#
loop_
_entity_poly.entity_id
_entity_poly.type
_entity_poly.pdbx_seq_one_letter_code
_entity_poly.pdbx_strand_id
1 'polypeptide(L)'
;MHPSIRGRLNGYKHALEKANLKIKNNLIVIDAAYPDRQYGYRSVQKLLKQNENVTAIFACNDAMAIGAMHFLKENNYKILKIFQ
;
A
#
# COMPACT_ATOMS: atom_id res chain seq x y z
N MET A 1 14.89 3.64 6.52
CA MET A 1 13.43 3.86 6.61
C MET A 1 13.18 5.09 7.45
N HIS A 2 12.55 6.13 6.90
CA HIS A 2 12.25 7.37 7.62
C HIS A 2 11.31 7.10 8.82
N PRO A 3 11.48 7.75 9.99
CA PRO A 3 10.70 7.46 11.22
C PRO A 3 9.18 7.52 11.01
N SER A 4 8.71 8.46 10.19
CA SER A 4 7.29 8.60 9.84
C SER A 4 6.71 7.35 9.17
N ILE A 5 7.47 6.67 8.30
CA ILE A 5 7.00 5.45 7.60
C ILE A 5 6.90 4.29 8.59
N ARG A 6 7.85 4.18 9.52
CA ARG A 6 7.80 3.18 10.60
C ARG A 6 6.58 3.40 11.50
N GLY A 7 6.27 4.65 11.83
CA GLY A 7 5.06 5.01 12.60
C GLY A 7 3.77 4.59 11.90
N ARG A 8 3.64 4.85 10.59
CA ARG A 8 2.47 4.44 9.79
C ARG A 8 2.31 2.91 9.72
N LEU A 9 3.41 2.18 9.53
CA LEU A 9 3.39 0.71 9.53
C LEU A 9 2.95 0.16 10.90
N ASN A 10 3.46 0.73 11.99
CA ASN A 10 3.06 0.32 13.33
C ASN A 10 1.57 0.61 13.59
N GLY A 11 1.08 1.77 13.13
CA GLY A 11 -0.35 2.10 13.20
C GLY A 11 -1.23 1.09 12.47
N TYR A 12 -0.84 0.67 11.26
CA TYR A 12 -1.51 -0.38 10.51
C TYR A 12 -1.55 -1.71 11.28
N LYS A 13 -0.40 -2.17 11.79
CA LYS A 13 -0.32 -3.43 12.55
C LYS A 13 -1.16 -3.39 13.82
N HIS A 14 -1.11 -2.28 14.55
CA HIS A 14 -1.89 -2.06 15.77
C HIS A 14 -3.39 -2.06 15.52
N ALA A 15 -3.84 -1.45 14.41
CA ALA A 15 -5.24 -1.47 14.02
C ALA A 15 -5.73 -2.88 13.69
N LEU A 16 -4.92 -3.68 12.99
CA LEU A 16 -5.23 -5.09 12.72
C LEU A 16 -5.30 -5.91 14.00
N GLU A 17 -4.33 -5.74 14.90
CA GLU A 17 -4.30 -6.43 16.19
C GLU A 17 -5.54 -6.11 17.03
N LYS A 18 -5.91 -4.82 17.14
CA LYS A 18 -7.14 -4.39 17.83
C LYS A 18 -8.42 -4.97 17.23
N ALA A 19 -8.42 -5.24 15.93
CA ALA A 19 -9.53 -5.86 15.22
C ALA A 19 -9.48 -7.40 15.25
N ASN A 20 -8.52 -8.01 15.97
CA ASN A 20 -8.25 -9.46 15.96
C ASN A 20 -7.99 -10.03 14.56
N LEU A 21 -7.41 -9.23 13.67
CA LEU A 21 -7.04 -9.64 12.31
C LEU A 21 -5.57 -10.04 12.25
N LYS A 22 -5.30 -11.18 11.61
CA LYS A 22 -3.94 -11.68 11.42
C LYS A 22 -3.17 -10.76 10.46
N ILE A 23 -1.99 -10.32 10.89
CA ILE A 23 -1.06 -9.60 10.02
C ILE A 23 -0.51 -10.58 8.97
N LYS A 24 -0.74 -10.27 7.70
CA LYS A 24 -0.23 -11.05 6.57
C LYS A 24 0.91 -10.29 5.89
N ASN A 25 2.14 -10.80 6.02
CA ASN A 25 3.32 -10.13 5.47
C ASN A 25 3.29 -10.00 3.94
N ASN A 26 2.57 -10.88 3.23
CA ASN A 26 2.35 -10.79 1.79
C ASN A 26 1.37 -9.66 1.37
N LEU A 27 0.82 -8.92 2.33
CA LEU A 27 0.03 -7.71 2.10
C LEU A 27 0.82 -6.41 2.40
N ILE A 28 2.10 -6.52 2.73
CA ILE A 28 2.92 -5.39 3.19
C ILE A 28 4.14 -5.24 2.28
N VAL A 29 4.25 -4.08 1.62
CA VAL A 29 5.39 -3.70 0.79
C VAL A 29 6.06 -2.46 1.40
N ILE A 30 7.32 -2.60 1.82
CA ILE A 30 8.08 -1.56 2.54
C ILE A 30 9.54 -1.41 2.05
N ASP A 31 9.88 -2.02 0.92
CA ASP A 31 11.21 -2.02 0.32
C ASP A 31 11.47 -0.83 -0.63
N ALA A 32 10.56 0.13 -0.69
CA ALA A 32 10.74 1.36 -1.44
C ALA A 32 11.91 2.18 -0.87
N ALA A 33 12.86 2.57 -1.73
CA ALA A 33 13.98 3.42 -1.31
C ALA A 33 13.52 4.84 -0.97
N TYR A 34 12.53 5.36 -1.73
CA TYR A 34 11.95 6.69 -1.54
C TYR A 34 10.42 6.63 -1.61
N PRO A 35 9.68 7.44 -0.83
CA PRO A 35 8.21 7.43 -0.84
C PRO A 35 7.66 8.35 -1.94
N ASP A 36 7.99 8.06 -3.20
CA ASP A 36 7.60 8.83 -4.38
C ASP A 36 6.59 8.09 -5.29
N ARG A 37 6.19 8.74 -6.38
CA ARG A 37 5.22 8.18 -7.35
C ARG A 37 5.75 6.91 -8.05
N GLN A 38 7.04 6.85 -8.38
CA GLN A 38 7.60 5.71 -9.10
C GLN A 38 7.64 4.47 -8.21
N TYR A 39 8.01 4.64 -6.94
CA TYR A 39 7.94 3.56 -5.97
C TYR A 39 6.49 3.20 -5.63
N GLY A 40 5.55 4.15 -5.64
CA GLY A 40 4.10 3.88 -5.50
C GLY A 40 3.61 2.88 -6.54
N TYR A 41 3.93 3.14 -7.80
CA TYR A 41 3.60 2.29 -8.93
C TYR A 41 4.18 0.87 -8.77
N ARG A 42 5.49 0.78 -8.52
CA ARG A 42 6.19 -0.51 -8.37
C ARG A 42 5.71 -1.31 -7.16
N SER A 43 5.37 -0.64 -6.07
CA SER A 43 4.91 -1.30 -4.84
C SER A 43 3.57 -2.00 -5.06
N VAL A 44 2.63 -1.36 -5.76
CA VAL A 44 1.34 -2.00 -6.08
C VAL A 44 1.49 -3.12 -7.09
N GLN A 45 2.35 -2.95 -8.09
CA GLN A 45 2.69 -4.04 -9.01
C GLN A 45 3.21 -5.27 -8.25
N LYS A 46 4.10 -5.07 -7.27
CA LYS A 46 4.64 -6.15 -6.44
C LYS A 46 3.57 -6.76 -5.54
N LEU A 47 2.75 -5.92 -4.91
CA LEU A 47 1.67 -6.35 -4.02
C LEU A 47 0.67 -7.26 -4.75
N LEU A 48 0.21 -6.86 -5.94
CA LEU A 48 -0.76 -7.63 -6.72
C LEU A 48 -0.16 -8.90 -7.33
N LYS A 49 1.15 -8.92 -7.63
CA LYS A 49 1.86 -10.16 -8.00
C LYS A 49 1.94 -11.16 -6.85
N GLN A 50 2.03 -10.68 -5.60
CA GLN A 50 2.09 -11.53 -4.41
C GLN A 50 0.71 -11.98 -3.95
N ASN A 51 -0.32 -11.16 -4.20
CA ASN A 51 -1.69 -11.47 -3.83
C ASN A 51 -2.67 -10.72 -4.76
N GLU A 52 -3.30 -11.44 -5.67
CA GLU A 52 -4.29 -10.89 -6.59
C GLU A 52 -5.61 -10.48 -5.91
N ASN A 53 -5.87 -10.99 -4.70
CA ASN A 53 -7.13 -10.77 -3.96
C ASN A 53 -7.07 -9.55 -3.02
N VAL A 54 -6.23 -8.57 -3.34
CA VAL A 54 -6.15 -7.32 -2.57
C VAL A 54 -7.40 -6.48 -2.82
N THR A 55 -8.13 -6.14 -1.76
CA THR A 55 -9.40 -5.39 -1.85
C THR A 55 -9.24 -3.89 -1.63
N ALA A 56 -8.18 -3.48 -0.91
CA ALA A 56 -7.89 -2.08 -0.60
C ALA A 56 -6.38 -1.87 -0.44
N ILE A 57 -5.91 -0.65 -0.75
CA ILE A 57 -4.51 -0.26 -0.64
C ILE A 57 -4.41 0.98 0.26
N PHE A 58 -3.59 0.88 1.30
CA PHE A 58 -3.21 2.01 2.15
C PHE A 58 -1.79 2.46 1.79
N ALA A 59 -1.66 3.64 1.17
CA ALA A 59 -0.38 4.23 0.80
C ALA A 59 0.22 5.04 1.96
N CYS A 60 1.56 5.12 2.04
CA CYS A 60 2.21 5.86 3.12
C CYS A 60 2.12 7.39 2.97
N ASN A 61 1.88 7.89 1.76
CA ASN A 61 1.63 9.30 1.44
C ASN A 61 0.90 9.42 0.07
N ASP A 62 0.54 10.65 -0.31
CA ASP A 62 -0.18 10.93 -1.56
C ASP A 62 0.65 10.65 -2.82
N ALA A 63 1.97 10.88 -2.79
CA ALA A 63 2.83 10.58 -3.93
C ALA A 63 2.79 9.09 -4.28
N MET A 64 2.92 8.21 -3.27
CA MET A 64 2.78 6.78 -3.46
C MET A 64 1.37 6.39 -3.87
N ALA A 65 0.33 7.02 -3.30
CA ALA A 65 -1.06 6.78 -3.70
C ALA A 65 -1.32 7.11 -5.18
N ILE A 66 -0.78 8.23 -5.68
CA ILE A 66 -0.88 8.62 -7.09
C ILE A 66 -0.17 7.60 -7.98
N GLY A 67 1.02 7.14 -7.58
CA GLY A 67 1.76 6.08 -8.29
C GLY A 67 0.99 4.77 -8.36
N ALA A 68 0.40 4.37 -7.23
CA ALA A 68 -0.47 3.20 -7.12
C ALA A 68 -1.68 3.31 -8.07
N MET A 69 -2.38 4.45 -8.04
CA MET A 69 -3.51 4.71 -8.93
C MET A 69 -3.11 4.67 -10.40
N HIS A 70 -1.91 5.13 -10.74
CA HIS A 70 -1.41 5.07 -12.10
C HIS A 70 -1.25 3.61 -12.58
N PHE A 71 -0.60 2.75 -11.79
CA PHE A 71 -0.48 1.31 -12.10
C PHE A 71 -1.84 0.65 -12.28
N LEU A 72 -2.75 0.88 -11.33
CA LEU A 72 -4.10 0.30 -11.35
C LEU A 72 -4.87 0.71 -12.61
N LYS A 73 -4.81 2.00 -12.98
CA LYS A 73 -5.46 2.53 -14.18
C LYS A 73 -4.90 1.92 -15.45
N GLU A 74 -3.57 1.81 -15.58
CA GLU A 74 -2.93 1.19 -16.76
C GLU A 74 -3.28 -0.30 -16.91
N ASN A 75 -3.54 -0.99 -15.81
CA ASN A 75 -3.88 -2.41 -15.80
C ASN A 75 -5.40 -2.67 -15.71
N ASN A 76 -6.22 -1.67 -16.07
CA ASN A 76 -7.69 -1.76 -16.12
C ASN A 76 -8.37 -2.13 -14.79
N TYR A 77 -7.73 -1.88 -13.65
CA TYR A 77 -8.39 -2.00 -12.35
C TYR A 77 -9.35 -0.82 -12.15
N LYS A 78 -10.57 -1.12 -11.70
CA LYS A 78 -11.54 -0.09 -11.31
C LYS A 78 -11.14 0.48 -9.94
N ILE A 79 -10.68 1.72 -9.93
CA ILE A 79 -10.34 2.43 -8.69
C ILE A 79 -11.63 2.99 -8.09
N LEU A 80 -12.09 2.39 -6.99
CA LEU A 80 -13.16 2.95 -6.18
C LEU A 80 -12.57 4.10 -5.34
N LYS A 81 -13.11 5.31 -5.49
CA LYS A 81 -12.75 6.44 -4.63
C LYS A 81 -13.23 6.14 -3.21
N ILE A 82 -12.30 5.90 -2.29
CA ILE A 82 -12.58 5.87 -0.86
C ILE A 82 -11.87 7.10 -0.28
N PHE A 83 -12.62 8.02 0.32
CA PHE A 83 -12.10 9.26 0.89
C PHE A 83 -11.12 8.95 2.05
N GLN A 84 -10.02 9.71 2.11
CA GLN A 84 -9.00 9.63 3.17
C GLN A 84 -9.52 10.20 4.49
#